data_AF-A0A1W9TLN7-F1
#
_entry.id   AF-A0A1W9TLN7-F1
#
_cell.length_a   1.000
_cell.length_b   1.000
_cell.length_c   1.000
_cell.angle_alpha   90.00
_cell.angle_beta   90.00
_cell.angle_gamma   90.00
#
_symmetry.space_group_name_H-M   'P 1'
#
loop_
_entity.id
_entity.type
_entity.pdbx_description
1 polymer ?
#
loop_
_entity_poly.entity_id
_entity_poly.type
_entity_poly.pdbx_seq_one_letter_code
_entity_poly.pdbx_strand_id
1 'polypeptide(L)'
;MAEWYLKFQKSKHAAILDTFIKRISLILLKPEKNIKKAIDNILKYKKFNKKIIPYTSIENEKNTSTEKKYNELDKQLIWLWVKHKKYRDKIKEHLSSNDFENLGKEFLEFVENDYDLSEILENGSEELIDLIKLTWNFDYELEPEKIFLSLIQSVERIRKEKKVKELRKKLNDTTDPKEKKKIMKQIIDILATLKKRGGVF
;
A
#
# COMPACT_ATOMS: atom_id res chain seq x y z
N MET A 1 -22.87 -5.70 -2.53
CA MET A 1 -23.62 -5.37 -1.29
C MET A 1 -24.13 -3.92 -1.27
N ALA A 2 -23.27 -2.90 -1.46
CA ALA A 2 -23.72 -1.49 -1.45
C ALA A 2 -24.74 -1.13 -2.56
N GLU A 3 -24.69 -1.78 -3.73
CA GLU A 3 -25.69 -1.62 -4.78
C GLU A 3 -27.06 -2.20 -4.42
N TRP A 4 -27.08 -3.31 -3.68
CA TRP A 4 -28.32 -3.89 -3.16
C TRP A 4 -28.90 -3.01 -2.06
N TYR A 5 -28.07 -2.48 -1.16
CA TYR A 5 -28.51 -1.48 -0.17
C TYR A 5 -29.12 -0.23 -0.82
N LEU A 6 -28.52 0.30 -1.89
CA LEU A 6 -29.10 1.41 -2.67
C LEU A 6 -30.45 1.04 -3.29
N LYS A 7 -30.60 -0.17 -3.83
CA LYS A 7 -31.88 -0.65 -4.37
C LYS A 7 -32.94 -0.74 -3.26
N PHE A 8 -32.59 -1.25 -2.08
CA PHE A 8 -33.50 -1.32 -0.93
C PHE A 8 -33.84 0.07 -0.37
N GLN A 9 -32.87 0.96 -0.25
CA GLN A 9 -33.09 2.35 0.18
C GLN A 9 -34.04 3.10 -0.78
N LYS A 10 -33.89 2.91 -2.10
CA LYS A 10 -34.78 3.52 -3.11
C LYS A 10 -36.20 2.95 -3.07
N SER A 11 -36.35 1.69 -2.67
CA SER A 11 -37.65 1.02 -2.55
C SER A 11 -38.48 1.45 -1.33
N LYS A 12 -37.94 2.31 -0.44
CA LYS A 12 -38.59 2.81 0.80
C LYS A 12 -39.03 1.73 1.81
N HIS A 13 -38.69 0.45 1.60
CA HIS A 13 -39.00 -0.61 2.54
C HIS A 13 -37.94 -0.70 3.66
N ALA A 14 -38.12 0.10 4.72
CA ALA A 14 -37.21 0.15 5.87
C ALA A 14 -36.99 -1.23 6.52
N ALA A 15 -38.04 -2.05 6.62
CA ALA A 15 -37.96 -3.40 7.18
C ALA A 15 -37.00 -4.32 6.40
N ILE A 16 -36.92 -4.18 5.08
CA ILE A 16 -36.02 -4.99 4.24
C ILE A 16 -34.57 -4.52 4.43
N LEU A 17 -34.36 -3.22 4.61
CA LEU A 17 -33.04 -2.65 4.88
C LEU A 17 -32.49 -3.10 6.24
N ASP A 18 -33.32 -3.07 7.29
CA ASP A 18 -32.92 -3.54 8.62
C ASP A 18 -32.66 -5.05 8.63
N THR A 19 -33.48 -5.82 7.92
CA THR A 19 -33.26 -7.28 7.79
C THR A 19 -31.98 -7.57 7.00
N PHE A 20 -31.66 -6.77 5.98
CA PHE A 20 -30.43 -6.88 5.21
C PHE A 20 -29.19 -6.55 6.06
N ILE A 21 -29.22 -5.46 6.85
CA ILE A 21 -28.16 -5.11 7.79
C ILE A 21 -27.99 -6.18 8.86
N LYS A 22 -29.08 -6.70 9.42
CA LYS A 22 -29.09 -7.82 10.39
C LYS A 22 -28.46 -9.08 9.82
N ARG A 23 -28.82 -9.46 8.60
CA ARG A 23 -28.27 -10.64 7.92
C ARG A 23 -26.76 -10.49 7.72
N ILE A 24 -26.29 -9.30 7.32
CA ILE A 24 -24.86 -9.02 7.12
C ILE A 24 -24.11 -9.02 8.46
N SER A 25 -24.69 -8.40 9.49
CA SER A 25 -24.19 -8.41 10.86
C SER A 25 -23.97 -9.84 11.37
N LEU A 26 -24.95 -10.73 11.15
CA LEU A 26 -24.86 -12.14 11.50
C LEU A 26 -23.81 -12.92 10.69
N ILE A 27 -23.70 -12.65 9.38
CA ILE A 27 -22.71 -13.31 8.50
C ILE A 27 -21.27 -12.89 8.87
N LEU A 28 -21.08 -11.61 9.17
CA LEU A 28 -19.76 -11.04 9.46
C LEU A 28 -19.41 -11.07 10.95
N LEU A 29 -20.33 -11.49 11.82
CA LEU A 29 -20.19 -11.46 13.29
C LEU A 29 -19.80 -10.07 13.82
N LYS A 30 -20.31 -9.00 13.20
CA LYS A 30 -19.97 -7.61 13.52
C LYS A 30 -21.24 -6.83 13.86
N PRO A 31 -21.21 -5.85 14.79
CA PRO A 31 -22.40 -5.10 15.20
C PRO A 31 -23.10 -4.38 14.03
N GLU A 32 -24.43 -4.37 14.02
CA GLU A 32 -25.26 -3.74 12.98
C GLU A 32 -24.89 -2.26 12.73
N LYS A 33 -24.50 -1.54 13.79
CA LYS A 33 -24.06 -0.14 13.73
C LYS A 33 -22.80 0.03 12.87
N ASN A 34 -21.88 -0.93 12.93
CA ASN A 34 -20.63 -0.90 12.16
C ASN A 34 -20.90 -1.19 10.69
N ILE A 35 -21.79 -2.16 10.41
CA ILE A 35 -22.23 -2.47 9.04
C ILE A 35 -22.92 -1.27 8.40
N LYS A 36 -23.81 -0.60 9.14
CA LYS A 36 -24.51 0.59 8.65
C LYS A 36 -23.54 1.74 8.33
N LYS A 37 -22.58 2.02 9.24
CA LYS A 37 -21.53 3.02 9.03
C LYS A 37 -20.65 2.68 7.82
N ALA A 38 -20.26 1.42 7.66
CA ALA A 38 -19.48 0.97 6.52
C ALA A 38 -20.21 1.16 5.19
N ILE A 39 -21.51 0.80 5.13
CA ILE A 39 -22.32 0.98 3.93
C ILE A 39 -22.53 2.46 3.60
N ASP A 40 -22.90 3.29 4.59
CA ASP A 40 -23.10 4.73 4.37
C ASP A 40 -21.82 5.43 3.90
N ASN A 41 -20.66 5.00 4.41
CA ASN A 41 -19.36 5.47 3.93
C ASN A 41 -19.12 5.07 2.47
N ILE A 42 -19.44 3.84 2.05
CA ILE A 42 -19.28 3.42 0.64
C ILE A 42 -20.19 4.24 -0.30
N LEU A 43 -21.37 4.65 0.17
CA LEU A 43 -22.37 5.33 -0.67
C LEU A 43 -22.10 6.81 -0.91
N LYS A 44 -21.58 7.53 0.09
CA LYS A 44 -21.26 8.97 -0.04
C LYS A 44 -20.28 9.24 -1.19
N TYR A 45 -19.31 8.36 -1.41
CA TYR A 45 -18.24 8.57 -2.39
C TYR A 45 -18.55 8.01 -3.79
N LYS A 46 -19.51 7.09 -3.92
CA LYS A 46 -19.91 6.54 -5.24
C LYS A 46 -20.54 7.59 -6.15
N LYS A 47 -21.01 8.72 -5.61
CA LYS A 47 -21.55 9.84 -6.41
C LYS A 47 -20.46 10.66 -7.13
N PHE A 48 -19.18 10.52 -6.79
CA PHE A 48 -18.19 11.53 -7.16
C PHE A 48 -17.14 11.19 -8.22
N ASN A 49 -16.78 9.95 -8.55
CA ASN A 49 -15.73 9.77 -9.58
C ASN A 49 -15.75 8.40 -10.29
N LYS A 50 -16.06 8.44 -11.59
CA LYS A 50 -15.50 7.51 -12.59
C LYS A 50 -14.46 8.31 -13.38
N LYS A 51 -13.20 8.30 -12.96
CA LYS A 51 -12.08 8.74 -13.80
C LYS A 51 -10.98 7.69 -13.72
N ILE A 52 -10.59 7.19 -14.89
CA ILE A 52 -9.45 6.31 -15.11
C ILE A 52 -8.25 7.23 -15.30
N ILE A 53 -7.18 7.07 -14.51
CA ILE A 53 -5.94 7.83 -14.67
C ILE A 53 -4.93 6.88 -15.33
N PRO A 54 -4.36 7.23 -16.50
CA PRO A 54 -3.35 6.41 -17.17
C PRO A 54 -2.04 6.40 -16.38
N TYR A 55 -1.34 5.27 -16.42
CA TYR A 55 -0.02 5.08 -15.80
C TYR A 55 1.03 5.98 -16.48
N THR A 56 1.56 6.98 -15.78
CA THR A 56 2.73 7.75 -16.22
C THR A 56 3.99 7.25 -15.52
N SER A 57 4.95 6.77 -16.32
CA SER A 57 6.33 6.57 -15.91
C SER A 57 6.92 7.86 -15.34
N ILE A 58 7.77 7.71 -14.32
CA ILE A 58 8.30 8.69 -13.35
C ILE A 58 8.96 9.97 -13.92
N GLU A 59 9.01 10.18 -15.24
CA GLU A 59 9.82 11.25 -15.85
C GLU A 59 9.13 12.57 -16.14
N ASN A 60 7.82 12.72 -15.99
CA ASN A 60 7.17 14.01 -16.28
C ASN A 60 6.08 14.35 -15.29
N GLU A 61 6.39 15.19 -14.30
CA GLU A 61 5.36 15.90 -13.55
C GLU A 61 5.61 17.41 -13.55
N LYS A 62 5.01 18.07 -14.54
CA LYS A 62 4.52 19.43 -14.41
C LYS A 62 3.02 19.37 -14.11
N ASN A 63 2.68 19.76 -12.88
CA ASN A 63 1.43 20.37 -12.41
C ASN A 63 0.09 19.86 -12.96
N THR A 64 -0.67 19.15 -12.13
CA THR A 64 -2.13 19.35 -12.00
C THR A 64 -2.62 19.08 -10.56
N SER A 65 -3.31 20.09 -10.00
CA SER A 65 -4.27 20.12 -8.89
C SER A 65 -4.34 19.00 -7.83
N THR A 66 -4.01 19.36 -6.57
CA THR A 66 -4.67 18.97 -5.29
C THR A 66 -5.11 17.53 -5.03
N GLU A 67 -4.51 16.52 -5.65
CA GLU A 67 -4.53 15.16 -5.11
C GLU A 67 -3.38 15.03 -4.11
N LYS A 68 -3.68 14.63 -2.85
CA LYS A 68 -2.63 14.24 -1.90
C LYS A 68 -1.73 13.24 -2.61
N LYS A 69 -0.48 13.62 -2.84
CA LYS A 69 0.46 12.81 -3.63
C LYS A 69 0.93 11.63 -2.78
N TYR A 70 0.11 10.59 -2.70
CA TYR A 70 0.48 9.35 -2.04
C TYR A 70 1.65 8.69 -2.78
N ASN A 71 2.59 8.12 -2.02
CA ASN A 71 3.74 7.41 -2.56
C ASN A 71 3.28 6.24 -3.44
N GLU A 72 3.89 6.09 -4.61
CA GLU A 72 3.54 5.05 -5.57
C GLU A 72 3.85 3.65 -5.06
N LEU A 73 4.91 3.48 -4.26
CA LEU A 73 5.24 2.20 -3.64
C LEU A 73 4.17 1.75 -2.64
N ASP A 74 3.62 2.70 -1.87
CA ASP A 74 2.56 2.42 -0.89
C ASP A 74 1.28 2.01 -1.63
N LYS A 75 0.94 2.68 -2.74
CA LYS A 75 -0.20 2.31 -3.60
C LYS A 75 -0.05 0.90 -4.17
N GLN A 76 1.12 0.58 -4.72
CA GLN A 76 1.39 -0.74 -5.32
C GLN A 76 1.28 -1.86 -4.27
N LEU A 77 1.89 -1.65 -3.10
CA LEU A 77 1.83 -2.57 -1.97
C LEU A 77 0.38 -2.84 -1.55
N ILE A 78 -0.37 -1.78 -1.28
CA ILE A 78 -1.75 -1.89 -0.79
C ILE A 78 -2.64 -2.51 -1.87
N TRP A 79 -2.53 -2.07 -3.13
CA TRP A 79 -3.29 -2.63 -4.23
C TRP A 79 -3.03 -4.13 -4.41
N LEU A 80 -1.77 -4.56 -4.40
CA LEU A 80 -1.41 -5.98 -4.50
C LEU A 80 -2.05 -6.80 -3.38
N TRP A 81 -1.93 -6.33 -2.14
CA TRP A 81 -2.43 -7.06 -0.97
C TRP A 81 -3.96 -7.12 -0.91
N VAL A 82 -4.62 -6.01 -1.25
CA VAL A 82 -6.08 -5.84 -1.18
C VAL A 82 -6.77 -6.60 -2.31
N LYS A 83 -6.30 -6.43 -3.55
CA LYS A 83 -6.96 -6.98 -4.76
C LYS A 83 -6.52 -8.41 -5.07
N HIS A 84 -5.30 -8.78 -4.72
CA HIS A 84 -4.71 -10.05 -5.13
C HIS A 84 -4.22 -10.87 -3.94
N LYS A 85 -5.15 -11.60 -3.31
CA LYS A 85 -4.89 -12.45 -2.13
C LYS A 85 -3.66 -13.36 -2.26
N LYS A 86 -3.37 -13.87 -3.47
CA LYS A 86 -2.21 -14.72 -3.77
C LYS A 86 -0.84 -14.06 -3.51
N TYR A 87 -0.77 -12.74 -3.40
CA TYR A 87 0.48 -12.01 -3.09
C TYR A 87 0.64 -11.71 -1.61
N ARG A 88 -0.34 -12.00 -0.75
CA ARG A 88 -0.25 -11.67 0.69
C ARG A 88 0.95 -12.34 1.36
N ASP A 89 1.13 -13.62 1.11
CA ASP A 89 2.24 -14.39 1.68
C ASP A 89 3.58 -13.94 1.07
N LYS A 90 3.63 -13.77 -0.26
CA LYS A 90 4.81 -13.23 -0.95
C LYS A 90 5.24 -11.84 -0.43
N ILE A 91 4.28 -10.98 -0.12
CA ILE A 91 4.54 -9.65 0.46
C ILE A 91 5.17 -9.81 1.83
N LYS A 92 4.62 -10.66 2.71
CA LYS A 92 5.19 -10.94 4.04
C LYS A 92 6.59 -11.55 3.98
N GLU A 93 6.87 -12.39 2.98
CA GLU A 93 8.19 -13.03 2.81
C GLU A 93 9.28 -12.05 2.36
N HIS A 94 8.93 -11.06 1.52
CA HIS A 94 9.92 -10.20 0.86
C HIS A 94 10.00 -8.78 1.42
N LEU A 95 8.91 -8.26 1.99
CA LEU A 95 8.76 -6.87 2.44
C LEU A 95 8.53 -6.82 3.94
N SER A 96 9.02 -5.76 4.58
CA SER A 96 8.80 -5.46 5.98
C SER A 96 8.38 -4.01 6.16
N SER A 97 7.67 -3.73 7.25
CA SER A 97 7.31 -2.37 7.70
C SER A 97 8.50 -1.38 7.67
N ASN A 98 9.70 -1.84 8.03
CA ASN A 98 10.92 -1.00 8.04
C ASN A 98 11.40 -0.53 6.65
N ASP A 99 10.87 -1.12 5.58
CA ASP A 99 11.21 -0.73 4.22
C ASP A 99 10.50 0.55 3.77
N PHE A 100 9.41 0.90 4.44
CA PHE A 100 8.55 2.02 4.13
C PHE A 100 8.66 3.08 5.23
N GLU A 101 8.33 4.33 4.89
CA GLU A 101 8.44 5.46 5.84
C GLU A 101 7.09 6.06 6.21
N ASN A 102 6.04 5.86 5.39
CA ASN A 102 4.73 6.47 5.54
C ASN A 102 3.61 5.41 5.70
N LEU A 103 2.54 5.51 4.91
CA LEU A 103 1.36 4.64 5.00
C LEU A 103 1.66 3.19 4.65
N GLY A 104 2.65 2.95 3.78
CA GLY A 104 3.13 1.59 3.50
C GLY A 104 3.70 0.90 4.75
N LYS A 105 4.33 1.66 5.66
CA LYS A 105 4.86 1.14 6.93
C LYS A 105 3.72 0.78 7.86
N GLU A 106 2.82 1.72 8.10
CA GLU A 106 1.63 1.52 8.92
C GLU A 106 0.81 0.30 8.44
N PHE A 107 0.58 0.21 7.14
CA PHE A 107 -0.13 -0.92 6.53
C PHE A 107 0.59 -2.25 6.77
N LEU A 108 1.92 -2.30 6.55
CA LEU A 108 2.68 -3.53 6.77
C LEU A 108 2.78 -3.90 8.24
N GLU A 109 2.83 -2.95 9.17
CA GLU A 109 2.78 -3.25 10.60
C GLU A 109 1.49 -3.99 10.96
N PHE A 110 0.33 -3.56 10.43
CA PHE A 110 -0.90 -4.32 10.62
C PHE A 110 -0.85 -5.71 9.98
N VAL A 111 -0.35 -5.81 8.75
CA VAL A 111 -0.25 -7.09 8.03
C VAL A 111 0.70 -8.06 8.74
N GLU A 112 1.83 -7.58 9.28
CA GLU A 112 2.81 -8.34 10.06
C GLU A 112 2.19 -8.85 11.37
N ASN A 113 1.26 -8.10 11.96
CA ASN A 113 0.49 -8.53 13.15
C ASN A 113 -0.76 -9.37 12.80
N ASP A 114 -0.85 -9.89 11.57
CA ASP A 114 -1.96 -10.73 11.08
C ASP A 114 -3.35 -10.08 11.04
N TYR A 115 -3.42 -8.75 11.00
CA TYR A 115 -4.69 -8.04 10.89
C TYR A 115 -5.32 -8.26 9.53
N ASP A 116 -6.64 -8.45 9.51
CA ASP A 116 -7.41 -8.52 8.27
C ASP A 116 -7.75 -7.11 7.74
N LEU A 117 -8.31 -7.05 6.52
CA LEU A 117 -8.66 -5.76 5.91
C LEU A 117 -9.69 -4.97 6.73
N SER A 118 -10.60 -5.66 7.42
CA SER A 118 -11.61 -4.99 8.24
C SER A 118 -10.97 -4.37 9.49
N GLU A 119 -10.04 -5.07 10.13
CA GLU A 119 -9.31 -4.57 11.29
C GLU A 119 -8.36 -3.43 10.92
N ILE A 120 -7.73 -3.49 9.74
CA ILE A 120 -6.94 -2.37 9.19
C ILE A 120 -7.81 -1.14 8.97
N LEU A 121 -9.03 -1.30 8.44
CA LEU A 121 -9.95 -0.18 8.23
C LEU A 121 -10.56 0.38 9.52
N GLU A 122 -10.58 -0.41 10.60
CA GLU A 122 -11.07 0.01 11.92
C GLU A 122 -9.99 0.76 12.72
N ASN A 123 -8.72 0.33 12.62
CA ASN A 123 -7.61 0.83 13.44
C ASN A 123 -6.63 1.74 12.69
N GLY A 124 -6.65 1.72 11.36
CA GLY A 124 -5.74 2.51 10.54
C GLY A 124 -6.05 4.01 10.57
N SER A 125 -5.04 4.80 10.25
CA SER A 125 -5.13 6.24 10.08
C SER A 125 -6.13 6.60 8.97
N GLU A 126 -6.75 7.78 9.07
CA GLU A 126 -7.67 8.27 8.04
C GLU A 126 -7.00 8.29 6.66
N GLU A 127 -5.71 8.61 6.60
CA GLU A 127 -4.93 8.67 5.37
C GLU A 127 -4.68 7.29 4.77
N LEU A 128 -4.38 6.28 5.60
CA LEU A 128 -4.25 4.89 5.16
C LEU A 128 -5.59 4.37 4.63
N ILE A 129 -6.67 4.64 5.34
CA ILE A 129 -8.02 4.26 4.94
C ILE A 129 -8.37 4.88 3.59
N ASP A 130 -8.02 6.15 3.37
CA ASP A 130 -8.27 6.83 2.10
C ASP A 130 -7.42 6.26 0.96
N LEU A 131 -6.19 5.85 1.23
CA LEU A 131 -5.33 5.16 0.27
C LEU A 131 -5.87 3.75 -0.11
N ILE A 132 -6.35 2.99 0.88
CA ILE A 132 -7.01 1.69 0.65
C ILE A 132 -8.27 1.87 -0.23
N LYS A 133 -9.07 2.90 0.04
CA LYS A 133 -10.25 3.20 -0.81
C LYS A 133 -9.84 3.58 -2.24
N LEU A 134 -8.79 4.39 -2.39
CA LEU A 134 -8.27 4.78 -3.70
C LEU A 134 -7.84 3.55 -4.49
N THR A 135 -7.02 2.69 -3.89
CA THR A 135 -6.56 1.44 -4.51
C THR A 135 -7.69 0.43 -4.74
N TRP A 136 -8.77 0.47 -3.98
CA TRP A 136 -9.95 -0.35 -4.24
C TRP A 136 -10.66 0.05 -5.54
N ASN A 137 -10.73 1.35 -5.83
CA ASN A 137 -11.46 1.91 -6.97
C ASN A 137 -10.62 2.00 -8.24
N PHE A 138 -9.33 1.67 -8.16
CA PHE A 138 -8.39 1.70 -9.27
C PHE A 138 -7.84 0.30 -9.53
N ASP A 139 -7.42 0.05 -10.77
CA ASP A 139 -6.64 -1.11 -11.15
C ASP A 139 -5.51 -0.66 -12.07
N TYR A 140 -4.32 -1.23 -11.85
CA TYR A 140 -3.20 -1.01 -12.75
C TYR A 140 -3.44 -1.72 -14.08
N GLU A 141 -2.98 -1.11 -15.16
CA GLU A 141 -2.99 -1.71 -16.51
C GLU A 141 -1.99 -2.88 -16.63
N LEU A 142 -0.94 -2.86 -15.82
CA LEU A 142 0.11 -3.87 -15.80
C LEU A 142 -0.34 -5.11 -15.01
N GLU A 143 0.20 -6.27 -15.40
CA GLU A 143 -0.02 -7.51 -14.68
C GLU A 143 0.47 -7.43 -13.23
N PRO A 144 -0.27 -8.01 -12.26
CA PRO A 144 0.10 -7.98 -10.84
C PRO A 144 1.52 -8.49 -10.57
N GLU A 145 2.01 -9.48 -11.33
CA GLU A 145 3.36 -10.01 -11.15
C GLU A 145 4.43 -8.97 -11.51
N LYS A 146 4.23 -8.19 -12.57
CA LYS A 146 5.17 -7.13 -12.97
C LYS A 146 5.23 -6.03 -11.91
N ILE A 147 4.07 -5.68 -11.35
CA ILE A 147 3.98 -4.69 -10.27
C ILE A 147 4.67 -5.22 -9.01
N PHE A 148 4.44 -6.48 -8.65
CA PHE A 148 5.12 -7.12 -7.53
C PHE A 148 6.64 -7.10 -7.71
N LEU A 149 7.15 -7.54 -8.86
CA LEU A 149 8.59 -7.53 -9.14
C LEU A 149 9.18 -6.11 -9.10
N SER A 150 8.46 -5.13 -9.67
CA SER A 150 8.86 -3.72 -9.63
C SER A 150 8.92 -3.18 -8.19
N LEU A 151 7.93 -3.52 -7.36
CA LEU A 151 7.87 -3.15 -5.96
C LEU A 151 9.07 -3.73 -5.18
N ILE A 152 9.33 -5.03 -5.33
CA ILE A 152 10.47 -5.69 -4.68
C ILE A 152 11.80 -5.05 -5.11
N GLN A 153 11.99 -4.81 -6.41
CA GLN A 153 13.22 -4.20 -6.91
C GLN A 153 13.42 -2.78 -6.37
N SER A 154 12.34 -2.01 -6.28
CA SER A 154 12.37 -0.64 -5.73
C SER A 154 12.73 -0.66 -4.24
N VAL A 155 12.12 -1.57 -3.47
CA VAL A 155 12.44 -1.74 -2.04
C VAL A 155 13.86 -2.25 -1.83
N GLU A 156 14.32 -3.22 -2.62
CA GLU A 156 15.72 -3.70 -2.56
C GLU A 156 16.72 -2.57 -2.80
N ARG A 157 16.42 -1.67 -3.74
CA ARG A 157 17.23 -0.49 -4.01
C ARG A 157 17.28 0.42 -2.78
N ILE A 158 16.13 0.73 -2.19
CA ILE A 158 16.04 1.56 -0.98
C ILE A 158 16.83 0.92 0.18
N ARG A 159 16.70 -0.39 0.41
CA ARG A 159 17.46 -1.14 1.43
C ARG A 159 18.97 -0.99 1.22
N LYS A 160 19.45 -1.17 -0.03
CA LYS A 160 20.86 -1.02 -0.38
C LYS A 160 21.35 0.42 -0.17
N GLU A 161 20.56 1.41 -0.54
CA GLU A 161 20.89 2.82 -0.33
C GLU A 161 20.96 3.17 1.17
N LYS A 162 20.01 2.70 1.98
CA LYS A 162 20.05 2.82 3.46
C LYS A 162 21.33 2.18 4.02
N LYS A 163 21.65 0.95 3.60
CA LYS A 163 22.88 0.24 4.02
C LYS A 163 24.16 0.97 3.62
N VAL A 164 24.20 1.59 2.43
CA VAL A 164 25.35 2.42 2.02
C VAL A 164 25.48 3.66 2.89
N LYS A 165 24.37 4.33 3.24
CA LYS A 165 24.39 5.48 4.16
C LYS A 165 24.93 5.07 5.54
N GLU A 166 24.51 3.93 6.07
CA GLU A 166 25.02 3.39 7.34
C GLU A 166 26.51 3.05 7.27
N LEU A 167 26.95 2.38 6.21
CA LEU A 167 28.37 2.05 6.02
C LEU A 167 29.23 3.30 5.87
N ARG A 168 28.73 4.36 5.22
CA ARG A 168 29.44 5.65 5.14
C ARG A 168 29.57 6.32 6.51
N LYS A 169 28.53 6.28 7.34
CA LYS A 169 28.61 6.76 8.73
C LYS A 169 29.66 5.97 9.51
N LYS A 170 29.58 4.63 9.47
CA LYS A 170 30.59 3.75 10.10
C LYS A 170 32.00 4.03 9.61
N LEU A 171 32.19 4.29 8.31
CA LEU A 171 33.49 4.60 7.73
C LEU A 171 34.10 5.89 8.33
N ASN A 172 33.26 6.90 8.57
CA ASN A 172 33.69 8.17 9.16
C ASN A 172 34.06 8.02 10.64
N ASP A 173 33.33 7.15 11.37
CA ASP A 173 33.52 6.95 12.81
C ASP A 173 34.66 5.95 13.13
N THR A 174 35.03 5.10 12.17
CA THR A 174 36.10 4.11 12.34
C THR A 174 37.46 4.79 12.25
N THR A 175 38.40 4.45 13.14
CA THR A 175 39.80 4.93 13.10
C THR A 175 40.76 3.89 12.54
N ASP A 176 40.46 2.59 12.65
CA ASP A 176 41.30 1.50 12.15
C ASP A 176 41.36 1.43 10.61
N PRO A 177 42.56 1.52 9.99
CA PRO A 177 42.73 1.40 8.54
C PRO A 177 42.27 0.07 7.94
N LYS A 178 42.39 -1.05 8.65
CA LYS A 178 41.96 -2.37 8.12
C LYS A 178 40.44 -2.47 8.04
N GLU A 179 39.74 -2.05 9.08
CA GLU A 179 38.28 -1.96 9.07
C GLU A 179 37.76 -0.95 8.03
N LYS A 180 38.41 0.22 7.88
CA LYS A 180 38.06 1.18 6.81
C LYS A 180 38.11 0.54 5.42
N LYS A 181 39.17 -0.21 5.12
CA LYS A 181 39.31 -0.90 3.82
C LYS A 181 38.19 -1.92 3.59
N LYS A 182 37.79 -2.65 4.63
CA LYS A 182 36.68 -3.62 4.57
C LYS A 182 35.34 -2.94 4.31
N ILE A 183 35.06 -1.84 5.02
CA ILE A 183 33.84 -1.04 4.85
C ILE A 183 33.79 -0.42 3.43
N MET A 184 34.90 0.14 2.95
CA MET A 184 34.98 0.67 1.59
C MET A 184 34.71 -0.39 0.52
N LYS A 185 35.29 -1.59 0.68
CA LYS A 185 35.02 -2.71 -0.24
C LYS A 185 33.53 -3.05 -0.29
N GLN A 186 32.88 -3.14 0.87
CA GLN A 186 31.43 -3.41 0.95
C GLN A 186 30.59 -2.31 0.29
N ILE A 187 30.96 -1.04 0.45
CA ILE A 187 30.27 0.08 -0.22
C ILE A 187 30.41 -0.04 -1.74
N ILE A 188 31.61 -0.29 -2.24
CA ILE A 188 31.88 -0.43 -3.68
C ILE A 188 31.10 -1.61 -4.26
N ASP A 189 31.09 -2.75 -3.58
CA ASP A 189 30.37 -3.95 -4.02
C ASP A 189 28.86 -3.66 -4.12
N ILE A 190 28.27 -3.00 -3.11
CA ILE A 190 26.84 -2.64 -3.14
C ILE A 190 26.55 -1.66 -4.29
N LEU A 191 27.38 -0.61 -4.46
CA LEU A 191 27.22 0.37 -5.53
C LEU A 191 27.37 -0.26 -6.92
N ALA A 192 28.27 -1.23 -7.09
CA ALA A 192 28.41 -1.98 -8.33
C ALA A 192 27.14 -2.78 -8.67
N THR A 193 26.47 -3.38 -7.67
CA THR A 193 25.18 -4.06 -7.89
C THR A 193 24.05 -3.11 -8.25
N LEU A 194 24.06 -1.88 -7.72
CA LEU A 194 23.09 -0.85 -8.07
C LEU A 194 23.31 -0.34 -9.50
N LYS A 195 24.57 -0.08 -9.88
CA LYS A 195 24.96 0.42 -11.20
C LYS A 195 24.63 -0.57 -12.33
N LYS A 196 24.79 -1.88 -12.10
CA LYS A 196 24.43 -2.92 -13.07
C LYS A 196 22.93 -3.01 -13.38
N ARG A 197 22.07 -2.49 -12.50
CA ARG A 197 20.59 -2.58 -12.63
C ARG A 197 19.92 -1.27 -13.06
N GLY A 198 20.66 -0.17 -13.17
CA GLY A 198 20.14 1.16 -13.53
C GLY A 198 21.01 1.87 -14.57
N GLY A 199 21.42 1.15 -15.61
CA GLY A 199 22.30 1.69 -16.64
C GLY A 199 21.58 2.65 -17.58
N VAL A 200 21.50 3.93 -17.23
CA VAL A 200 21.71 5.08 -18.13
C VAL A 200 22.34 6.19 -17.28
N PHE A 201 23.52 6.66 -17.69
CA PHE A 201 24.11 7.92 -17.22
C PHE A 201 23.55 9.07 -18.04
#